data_AF-A0A7J5F3Q9-F1
#
_entry.id   AF-A0A7J5F3Q9-F1
#
_cell.length_a   1.000
_cell.length_b   1.000
_cell.length_c   1.000
_cell.angle_alpha   90.00
_cell.angle_beta   90.00
_cell.angle_gamma   90.00
#
_symmetry.space_group_name_H-M   'P 1'
#
loop_
_entity.id
_entity.type
_entity.pdbx_description
1 polymer ?
#
loop_
_entity_poly.entity_id
_entity_poly.type
_entity_poly.pdbx_seq_one_letter_code
_entity_poly.pdbx_strand_id
1 'polypeptide(L)'
;MRYIFVLTMAAALSLSAQPDAPSAAKEIVHQELLFAHTAVVKGRNASFLEFFADGALFFNPLPADAKAYYGSVPEPKSFLLWRPAVVEASSDGTFGYSTGPWEIRPASMGNPAVVRGWFFSIWERKGGAWKVTFDTGIMMPLTVHEPDSVTVIPVPSAAPSAVRMEEAEEEFRNVEKERSRRAAFERFASVDARVYRNGERPVAGRAAALQRSSTEKERYSYSTARMTVAPSGGLGYVVGTAVSAAGDTAAFLRVWRNDGSWKVVTELLSPVK
;
A
#
# COMPACT_ATOMS: atom_id res chain seq x y z
N MET A 1 -13.01 -39.59 69.58
CA MET A 1 -11.81 -39.29 68.76
C MET A 1 -12.13 -39.64 67.31
N ARG A 2 -12.38 -38.63 66.46
CA ARG A 2 -12.29 -38.64 64.99
C ARG A 2 -12.75 -37.28 64.48
N TYR A 3 -11.80 -36.38 64.24
CA TYR A 3 -12.04 -35.11 63.57
C TYR A 3 -12.05 -35.36 62.05
N ILE A 4 -13.13 -34.98 61.38
CA ILE A 4 -13.23 -35.01 59.91
C ILE A 4 -12.74 -33.63 59.42
N PHE A 5 -11.56 -33.59 58.81
CA PHE A 5 -11.08 -32.43 58.06
C PHE A 5 -11.72 -32.45 56.68
N VAL A 6 -12.55 -31.44 56.37
CA VAL A 6 -13.02 -31.17 55.01
C VAL A 6 -11.98 -30.27 54.34
N LEU A 7 -11.27 -30.82 53.36
CA LEU A 7 -10.29 -30.09 52.55
C LEU A 7 -11.03 -29.45 51.36
N THR A 8 -11.32 -28.15 51.43
CA THR A 8 -11.84 -27.37 50.31
C THR A 8 -10.69 -27.07 49.34
N MET A 9 -10.64 -27.79 48.22
CA MET A 9 -9.68 -27.54 47.15
C MET A 9 -10.17 -26.35 46.30
N ALA A 10 -9.59 -25.17 46.53
CA ALA A 10 -9.81 -24.00 45.69
C ALA A 10 -9.07 -24.18 44.35
N ALA A 11 -9.82 -24.42 43.27
CA ALA A 11 -9.27 -24.44 41.92
C ALA A 11 -8.91 -23.01 41.51
N ALA A 12 -7.62 -22.69 41.48
CA ALA A 12 -7.12 -21.46 40.89
C ALA A 12 -7.25 -21.56 39.36
N LEU A 13 -8.21 -20.83 38.79
CA LEU A 13 -8.26 -20.54 37.36
C LEU A 13 -7.08 -19.63 37.02
N SER A 14 -5.97 -20.22 36.58
CA SER A 14 -4.89 -19.48 35.95
C SER A 14 -5.38 -18.94 34.61
N LEU A 15 -5.80 -17.67 34.58
CA LEU A 15 -6.05 -16.92 33.36
C LEU A 15 -4.68 -16.74 32.66
N SER A 16 -4.32 -17.66 31.77
CA SER A 16 -3.15 -17.48 30.92
C SER A 16 -3.43 -16.29 30.00
N ALA A 17 -2.80 -15.15 30.26
CA ALA A 17 -2.72 -14.08 29.28
C ALA A 17 -2.01 -14.66 28.05
N GLN A 18 -2.77 -14.96 26.99
CA GLN A 18 -2.17 -15.23 25.69
C GLN A 18 -1.38 -13.98 25.30
N PRO A 19 -0.14 -14.10 24.80
CA PRO A 19 0.54 -12.95 24.21
C PRO A 19 -0.37 -12.37 23.13
N ASP A 20 -0.62 -11.06 23.19
CA ASP A 20 -1.43 -10.37 22.19
C ASP A 20 -0.92 -10.74 20.79
N ALA A 21 -1.82 -11.24 19.95
CA ALA A 21 -1.48 -11.52 18.55
C ALA A 21 -0.89 -10.24 17.92
N PRO A 22 0.15 -10.35 17.07
CA PRO A 22 0.68 -9.17 16.38
C PRO A 22 -0.44 -8.44 15.64
N SER A 23 -0.47 -7.11 15.70
CA SER A 23 -1.43 -6.37 14.89
C SER A 23 -1.21 -6.68 13.40
N ALA A 24 -2.28 -6.63 12.59
CA ALA A 24 -2.21 -6.86 11.15
C ALA A 24 -1.10 -6.03 10.46
N ALA A 25 -0.90 -4.79 10.91
CA ALA A 25 0.19 -3.93 10.46
C ALA A 25 1.58 -4.53 10.72
N LYS A 26 1.83 -5.10 11.92
CA LYS A 26 3.09 -5.77 12.25
C LYS A 26 3.29 -7.04 11.41
N GLU A 27 2.21 -7.78 11.15
CA GLU A 27 2.27 -8.94 10.25
C GLU A 27 2.64 -8.53 8.83
N ILE A 28 2.03 -7.47 8.28
CA ILE A 28 2.38 -6.95 6.95
C ILE A 28 3.86 -6.52 6.91
N VAL A 29 4.36 -5.82 7.93
CA VAL A 29 5.79 -5.45 8.01
C VAL A 29 6.68 -6.70 7.95
N HIS A 30 6.33 -7.73 8.71
CA HIS A 30 7.08 -8.99 8.70
C HIS A 30 7.05 -9.66 7.32
N GLN A 31 5.88 -9.73 6.68
CA GLN A 31 5.72 -10.32 5.34
C GLN A 31 6.46 -9.53 4.26
N GLU A 32 6.46 -8.20 4.34
CA GLU A 32 7.23 -7.34 3.42
C GLU A 32 8.74 -7.57 3.56
N LEU A 33 9.24 -7.68 4.79
CA LEU A 33 10.66 -7.98 5.03
C LEU A 33 11.04 -9.38 4.55
N LEU A 34 10.15 -10.36 4.74
CA LEU A 34 10.35 -11.71 4.22
C LEU A 34 10.33 -11.75 2.69
N PHE A 35 9.44 -10.97 2.07
CA PHE A 35 9.36 -10.80 0.62
C PHE A 35 10.66 -10.20 0.06
N ALA A 36 11.13 -9.10 0.64
CA ALA A 36 12.39 -8.45 0.29
C ALA A 36 13.58 -9.40 0.44
N HIS A 37 13.67 -10.10 1.56
CA HIS A 37 14.73 -11.09 1.80
C HIS A 37 14.68 -12.24 0.78
N THR A 38 13.48 -12.72 0.44
CA THR A 38 13.32 -13.80 -0.54
C THR A 38 13.81 -13.37 -1.92
N ALA A 39 13.65 -12.11 -2.30
CA ALA A 39 14.18 -11.59 -3.56
C ALA A 39 15.72 -11.63 -3.63
N VAL A 40 16.39 -11.39 -2.50
CA VAL A 40 17.86 -11.48 -2.40
C VAL A 40 18.33 -12.93 -2.50
N VAL A 41 17.60 -13.86 -1.86
CA VAL A 41 18.03 -15.27 -1.77
C VAL A 41 17.66 -16.08 -3.02
N LYS A 42 16.45 -15.87 -3.56
CA LYS A 42 15.89 -16.67 -4.66
C LYS A 42 15.84 -15.95 -6.00
N GLY A 43 16.09 -14.63 -6.02
CA GLY A 43 15.86 -13.78 -7.18
C GLY A 43 14.49 -13.10 -7.15
N ARG A 44 14.38 -12.00 -7.88
CA ARG A 44 13.20 -11.15 -7.99
C ARG A 44 12.00 -11.92 -8.53
N ASN A 45 12.12 -12.59 -9.66
CA ASN A 45 10.94 -13.18 -10.28
C ASN A 45 10.36 -14.31 -9.40
N ALA A 46 11.24 -15.13 -8.81
CA ALA A 46 10.84 -16.20 -7.89
C ALA A 46 10.14 -15.66 -6.62
N SER A 47 10.67 -14.59 -6.01
CA SER A 47 10.03 -14.00 -4.83
C SER A 47 8.67 -13.37 -5.16
N PHE A 48 8.54 -12.68 -6.29
CA PHE A 48 7.27 -12.08 -6.69
C PHE A 48 6.21 -13.15 -6.97
N LEU A 49 6.57 -14.25 -7.64
CA LEU A 49 5.67 -15.39 -7.86
C LEU A 49 5.21 -16.06 -6.55
N GLU A 50 6.07 -16.07 -5.52
CA GLU A 50 5.77 -16.65 -4.21
C GLU A 50 4.81 -15.76 -3.38
N PHE A 51 5.05 -14.45 -3.35
CA PHE A 51 4.31 -13.52 -2.48
C PHE A 51 3.03 -12.97 -3.10
N PHE A 52 2.91 -13.01 -4.42
CA PHE A 52 1.75 -12.43 -5.10
C PHE A 52 0.55 -13.40 -5.07
N ALA A 53 -0.64 -12.83 -4.94
CA ALA A 53 -1.89 -13.55 -5.13
C ALA A 53 -2.06 -13.93 -6.61
N ASP A 54 -2.89 -14.93 -6.88
CA ASP A 54 -3.37 -15.16 -8.24
C ASP A 54 -4.22 -13.95 -8.70
N GLY A 55 -3.99 -13.50 -9.93
CA GLY A 55 -4.59 -12.27 -10.46
C GLY A 55 -4.05 -10.99 -9.82
N ALA A 56 -2.91 -11.02 -9.12
CA ALA A 56 -2.26 -9.78 -8.68
C ALA A 56 -1.94 -8.88 -9.88
N LEU A 57 -2.21 -7.59 -9.74
CA LEU A 57 -1.89 -6.59 -10.76
C LEU A 57 -0.60 -5.85 -10.38
N PHE A 58 0.13 -5.36 -11.36
CA PHE A 58 1.20 -4.40 -11.12
C PHE A 58 1.28 -3.39 -12.27
N PHE A 59 1.99 -2.28 -12.08
CA PHE A 59 2.21 -1.31 -13.16
C PHE A 59 3.45 -1.65 -13.99
N ASN A 60 3.24 -1.86 -15.29
CA ASN A 60 4.30 -2.05 -16.28
C ASN A 60 3.90 -1.58 -17.70
N PRO A 61 3.97 -0.28 -18.00
CA PRO A 61 3.79 0.84 -17.09
C PRO A 61 2.30 1.04 -16.69
N LEU A 62 1.38 0.34 -17.37
CA LEU A 62 -0.05 0.27 -17.08
C LEU A 62 -0.39 -1.01 -16.29
N PRO A 63 -1.60 -1.14 -15.72
CA PRO A 63 -2.00 -2.36 -15.02
C PRO A 63 -1.83 -3.61 -15.90
N ALA A 64 -1.07 -4.59 -15.40
CA ALA A 64 -0.82 -5.87 -16.06
C ALA A 64 -0.88 -7.01 -15.05
N ASP A 65 -1.09 -8.25 -15.53
CA ASP A 65 -1.02 -9.44 -14.68
C ASP A 65 0.43 -9.68 -14.25
N ALA A 66 0.65 -9.66 -12.94
CA ALA A 66 1.98 -9.74 -12.38
C ALA A 66 2.59 -11.13 -12.50
N LYS A 67 1.83 -12.20 -12.20
CA LYS A 67 2.38 -13.57 -12.26
C LYS A 67 2.71 -13.98 -13.69
N ALA A 68 1.88 -13.62 -14.65
CA ALA A 68 2.16 -13.84 -16.07
C ALA A 68 3.44 -13.11 -16.51
N TYR A 69 3.65 -11.88 -16.05
CA TYR A 69 4.86 -11.13 -16.34
C TYR A 69 6.11 -11.77 -15.71
N TYR A 70 6.13 -11.95 -14.39
CA TYR A 70 7.32 -12.47 -13.70
C TYR A 70 7.62 -13.93 -14.04
N GLY A 71 6.63 -14.71 -14.46
CA GLY A 71 6.82 -16.08 -14.97
C GLY A 71 7.37 -16.15 -16.40
N SER A 72 7.34 -15.07 -17.17
CA SER A 72 7.77 -15.05 -18.59
C SER A 72 9.09 -14.33 -18.83
N VAL A 73 9.45 -13.35 -17.99
CA VAL A 73 10.69 -12.59 -18.16
C VAL A 73 11.90 -13.30 -17.55
N PRO A 74 13.11 -13.14 -18.13
CA PRO A 74 14.32 -13.66 -17.52
C PRO A 74 14.60 -12.98 -16.17
N GLU A 75 15.26 -13.70 -15.27
CA GLU A 75 15.73 -13.14 -14.00
C GLU A 75 16.81 -12.06 -14.27
N PRO A 76 16.67 -10.84 -13.72
CA PRO A 76 17.66 -9.79 -13.90
C PRO A 76 19.00 -10.13 -13.24
N LYS A 77 20.10 -9.63 -13.81
CA LYS A 77 21.45 -9.71 -13.21
C LYS A 77 21.73 -8.55 -12.24
N SER A 78 20.73 -8.20 -11.43
CA SER A 78 20.81 -7.13 -10.45
C SER A 78 20.02 -7.50 -9.19
N PHE A 79 20.37 -6.87 -8.08
CA PHE A 79 19.64 -7.00 -6.82
C PHE A 79 18.62 -5.89 -6.72
N LEU A 80 17.36 -6.26 -6.48
CA LEU A 80 16.32 -5.35 -6.02
C LEU A 80 16.27 -5.43 -4.49
N LEU A 81 16.49 -4.29 -3.83
CA LEU A 81 16.49 -4.18 -2.37
C LEU A 81 15.43 -3.18 -1.96
N TRP A 82 14.65 -3.49 -0.92
CA TRP A 82 13.63 -2.58 -0.40
C TRP A 82 13.31 -2.89 1.05
N ARG A 83 12.63 -1.95 1.71
CA ARG A 83 12.11 -2.12 3.06
C ARG A 83 10.91 -1.22 3.31
N PRO A 84 9.91 -1.65 4.09
CA PRO A 84 8.76 -0.81 4.40
C PRO A 84 9.21 0.42 5.21
N ALA A 85 8.58 1.55 4.93
CA ALA A 85 8.74 2.78 5.70
C ALA A 85 7.41 3.25 6.30
N VAL A 86 6.28 2.89 5.68
CA VAL A 86 4.93 3.16 6.16
C VAL A 86 4.11 1.90 5.97
N VAL A 87 3.28 1.58 6.96
CA VAL A 87 2.30 0.50 6.87
C VAL A 87 0.97 0.96 7.46
N GLU A 88 -0.13 0.50 6.85
CA GLU A 88 -1.46 0.65 7.39
C GLU A 88 -2.27 -0.62 7.13
N ALA A 89 -3.11 -1.02 8.09
CA ALA A 89 -3.93 -2.22 7.99
C ALA A 89 -5.37 -1.92 8.42
N SER A 90 -6.33 -2.65 7.84
CA SER A 90 -7.74 -2.59 8.20
C SER A 90 -7.95 -3.16 9.61
N SER A 91 -9.01 -2.70 10.27
CA SER A 91 -9.39 -3.16 11.62
C SER A 91 -9.77 -4.64 11.70
N ASP A 92 -10.24 -5.24 10.61
CA ASP A 92 -10.51 -6.68 10.52
C ASP A 92 -9.24 -7.53 10.25
N GLY A 93 -8.10 -6.88 10.01
CA GLY A 93 -6.83 -7.53 9.73
C GLY A 93 -6.81 -8.36 8.46
N THR A 94 -7.64 -8.05 7.46
CA THR A 94 -7.70 -8.79 6.18
C THR A 94 -7.13 -8.02 4.98
N PHE A 95 -6.93 -6.71 5.14
CA PHE A 95 -6.45 -5.79 4.10
C PHE A 95 -5.40 -4.85 4.69
N GLY A 96 -4.48 -4.38 3.86
CA GLY A 96 -3.57 -3.29 4.23
C GLY A 96 -2.65 -2.91 3.09
N TYR A 97 -1.73 -1.99 3.36
CA TYR A 97 -0.69 -1.63 2.42
C TYR A 97 0.62 -1.32 3.14
N SER A 98 1.71 -1.51 2.41
CA SER A 98 3.06 -1.13 2.79
C SER A 98 3.69 -0.30 1.67
N THR A 99 4.58 0.61 2.05
CA THR A 99 5.28 1.45 1.09
C THR A 99 6.59 1.92 1.68
N GLY A 100 7.62 2.07 0.85
CA GLY A 100 8.96 2.41 1.31
C GLY A 100 9.96 2.56 0.17
N PRO A 101 11.23 2.90 0.49
CA PRO A 101 12.27 3.01 -0.52
C PRO A 101 12.62 1.64 -1.11
N TRP A 102 13.02 1.65 -2.38
CA TRP A 102 13.72 0.55 -3.03
C TRP A 102 14.93 1.06 -3.81
N GLU A 103 15.88 0.17 -4.08
CA GLU A 103 17.02 0.44 -4.92
C GLU A 103 17.44 -0.78 -5.73
N ILE A 104 18.11 -0.52 -6.86
CA ILE A 104 18.72 -1.53 -7.70
C ILE A 104 20.24 -1.43 -7.58
N ARG A 105 20.91 -2.55 -7.24
CA ARG A 105 22.37 -2.69 -7.24
C ARG A 105 22.81 -3.68 -8.32
N PRO A 106 23.73 -3.31 -9.23
CA PRO A 106 24.19 -4.22 -10.28
C PRO A 106 25.19 -5.24 -9.72
N ALA A 107 25.23 -6.46 -10.26
CA ALA A 107 26.25 -7.50 -10.05
C ALA A 107 26.51 -8.01 -8.61
N SER A 108 26.57 -7.17 -7.58
CA SER A 108 26.77 -7.55 -6.18
C SER A 108 26.04 -6.59 -5.22
N MET A 109 25.67 -7.06 -4.03
CA MET A 109 25.11 -6.21 -2.97
C MET A 109 26.10 -5.14 -2.46
N GLY A 110 27.41 -5.29 -2.68
CA GLY A 110 28.41 -4.30 -2.29
C GLY A 110 28.47 -3.09 -3.23
N ASN A 111 27.88 -3.18 -4.41
CA ASN A 111 27.91 -2.11 -5.40
C ASN A 111 26.95 -0.97 -5.03
N PRO A 112 27.24 0.28 -5.45
CA PRO A 112 26.33 1.39 -5.21
C PRO A 112 25.01 1.19 -5.96
N ALA A 113 23.94 1.76 -5.41
CA ALA A 113 22.66 1.83 -6.09
C ALA A 113 22.77 2.64 -7.39
N VAL A 114 22.23 2.09 -8.48
CA VAL A 114 22.16 2.76 -9.79
C VAL A 114 20.79 3.35 -10.07
N VAL A 115 19.75 2.83 -9.40
CA VAL A 115 18.39 3.35 -9.45
C VAL A 115 17.81 3.29 -8.04
N ARG A 116 17.03 4.31 -7.69
CA ARG A 116 16.23 4.36 -6.47
C ARG A 116 14.80 4.71 -6.78
N GLY A 117 13.93 4.34 -5.87
CA GLY A 117 12.53 4.64 -5.97
C GLY A 117 11.78 4.39 -4.69
N TRP A 118 10.46 4.43 -4.80
CA TRP A 118 9.55 4.16 -3.71
C TRP A 118 8.50 3.16 -4.17
N PHE A 119 8.35 2.04 -3.45
CA PHE A 119 7.43 0.96 -3.80
C PHE A 119 6.09 1.18 -3.10
N PHE A 120 5.05 0.52 -3.58
CA PHE A 120 3.76 0.46 -2.92
C PHE A 120 3.12 -0.91 -3.19
N SER A 121 2.80 -1.63 -2.13
CA SER A 121 2.19 -2.96 -2.20
C SER A 121 0.87 -2.97 -1.41
N ILE A 122 -0.20 -3.45 -2.05
CA ILE A 122 -1.48 -3.75 -1.41
C ILE A 122 -1.47 -5.22 -1.00
N TRP A 123 -1.78 -5.46 0.27
CA TRP A 123 -1.83 -6.77 0.89
C TRP A 123 -3.27 -7.15 1.23
N GLU A 124 -3.64 -8.39 0.89
CA GLU A 124 -4.91 -8.99 1.27
C GLU A 124 -4.70 -10.40 1.80
N ARG A 125 -5.52 -10.83 2.76
CA ARG A 125 -5.55 -12.24 3.16
C ARG A 125 -6.24 -13.09 2.08
N LYS A 126 -5.52 -14.07 1.54
CA LYS A 126 -6.03 -15.09 0.62
C LYS A 126 -5.82 -16.46 1.26
N GLY A 127 -6.91 -17.18 1.54
CA GLY A 127 -6.84 -18.46 2.23
C GLY A 127 -6.15 -18.39 3.61
N GLY A 128 -6.29 -17.25 4.31
CA GLY A 128 -5.66 -17.01 5.62
C GLY A 128 -4.25 -16.40 5.57
N ALA A 129 -3.54 -16.51 4.44
CA ALA A 129 -2.19 -15.97 4.27
C ALA A 129 -2.22 -14.58 3.63
N TRP A 130 -1.32 -13.68 4.07
CA TRP A 130 -1.10 -12.41 3.38
C TRP A 130 -0.50 -12.63 2.01
N LYS A 131 -1.09 -12.01 0.99
CA LYS A 131 -0.59 -11.99 -0.39
C LYS A 131 -0.67 -10.59 -0.96
N VAL A 132 0.28 -10.24 -1.80
CA VAL A 132 0.26 -8.98 -2.55
C VAL A 132 -0.77 -9.10 -3.68
N THR A 133 -1.77 -8.22 -3.72
CA THR A 133 -2.80 -8.19 -4.77
C THR A 133 -2.61 -7.05 -5.75
N PHE A 134 -1.83 -6.04 -5.37
CA PHE A 134 -1.36 -4.99 -6.26
C PHE A 134 0.04 -4.52 -5.85
N ASP A 135 0.92 -4.30 -6.83
CA ASP A 135 2.27 -3.79 -6.60
C ASP A 135 2.66 -2.71 -7.61
N THR A 136 3.45 -1.72 -7.19
CA THR A 136 4.00 -0.70 -8.07
C THR A 136 5.20 -0.02 -7.44
N GLY A 137 5.92 0.79 -8.22
CA GLY A 137 6.86 1.76 -7.69
C GLY A 137 6.96 3.02 -8.54
N ILE A 138 7.49 4.07 -7.94
CA ILE A 138 8.00 5.27 -8.64
C ILE A 138 9.52 5.28 -8.59
N MET A 139 10.15 5.89 -9.59
CA MET A 139 11.57 6.23 -9.53
C MET A 139 11.75 7.55 -8.76
N MET A 140 12.88 7.69 -8.08
CA MET A 140 13.27 8.92 -7.37
C MET A 140 14.71 9.31 -7.73
N PRO A 141 15.08 10.59 -7.53
CA PRO A 141 16.48 11.00 -7.57
C PRO A 141 17.33 10.22 -6.55
N LEU A 142 18.55 9.81 -6.93
CA LEU A 142 19.45 9.02 -6.08
C LEU A 142 19.84 9.71 -4.76
N THR A 143 19.69 11.04 -4.69
CA THR A 143 20.06 11.90 -3.55
C THR A 143 19.14 11.78 -2.34
N VAL A 144 18.02 11.06 -2.44
CA VAL A 144 17.07 10.91 -1.34
C VAL A 144 17.56 9.85 -0.34
N HIS A 145 17.63 10.22 0.94
CA HIS A 145 17.93 9.30 2.04
C HIS A 145 16.69 8.50 2.47
N GLU A 146 16.93 7.26 2.87
CA GLU A 146 15.89 6.37 3.38
C GLU A 146 15.49 6.73 4.82
N PRO A 147 14.23 6.51 5.23
CA PRO A 147 13.82 6.72 6.62
C PRO A 147 14.41 5.66 7.56
N ASP A 148 14.79 6.03 8.78
CA ASP A 148 15.42 5.10 9.72
C ASP A 148 14.44 4.11 10.37
N SER A 149 13.15 4.41 10.36
CA SER A 149 12.12 3.62 11.05
C SER A 149 10.85 3.42 10.22
N VAL A 150 10.11 2.33 10.52
CA VAL A 150 8.78 2.10 9.95
C VAL A 150 7.72 2.86 10.74
N THR A 151 6.94 3.67 10.04
CA THR A 151 5.75 4.33 10.58
C THR A 151 4.55 3.39 10.46
N VAL A 152 4.00 2.96 11.60
CA VAL A 152 2.71 2.27 11.63
C VAL A 152 1.61 3.31 11.77
N ILE A 153 0.74 3.43 10.78
CA ILE A 153 -0.45 4.27 10.88
C ILE A 153 -1.44 3.58 11.83
N PRO A 154 -2.00 4.30 12.83
CA PRO A 154 -3.00 3.74 13.72
C PRO A 154 -4.16 3.12 12.96
N VAL A 155 -4.65 1.99 13.47
CA VAL A 155 -5.77 1.25 12.86
C VAL A 155 -6.98 2.19 12.75
N PRO A 156 -7.56 2.37 11.56
CA PRO A 156 -8.74 3.19 11.41
C PRO A 156 -9.90 2.57 12.19
N SER A 157 -10.58 3.38 13.00
CA SER A 157 -11.90 3.02 13.50
C SER A 157 -12.84 3.04 12.31
N ALA A 158 -13.30 1.88 11.87
CA ALA A 158 -14.29 1.80 10.81
C ALA A 158 -15.62 2.36 11.35
N ALA A 159 -15.84 3.66 11.17
CA ALA A 159 -17.13 4.27 11.44
C ALA A 159 -18.05 4.09 10.21
N PRO A 160 -19.36 3.86 10.41
CA PRO A 160 -20.30 3.82 9.30
C PRO A 160 -20.20 5.12 8.48
N SER A 161 -20.03 4.98 7.16
CA SER A 161 -20.17 6.09 6.22
C SER A 161 -21.50 5.94 5.50
N ALA A 162 -22.26 7.03 5.38
CA ALA A 162 -23.47 7.06 4.56
C ALA A 162 -23.17 6.96 3.05
N VAL A 163 -21.93 7.28 2.66
CA VAL A 163 -21.44 7.28 1.27
C VAL A 163 -20.53 6.08 1.06
N ARG A 164 -20.70 5.35 -0.04
CA ARG A 164 -19.82 4.23 -0.40
C ARG A 164 -18.50 4.75 -1.01
N MET A 165 -17.44 3.93 -0.98
CA MET A 165 -16.14 4.36 -1.52
C MET A 165 -16.25 4.69 -3.01
N GLU A 166 -17.05 3.95 -3.76
CA GLU A 166 -17.26 4.14 -5.20
C GLU A 166 -17.84 5.52 -5.51
N GLU A 167 -18.80 5.97 -4.70
CA GLU A 167 -19.42 7.28 -4.84
C GLU A 167 -18.44 8.41 -4.46
N ALA A 168 -17.60 8.20 -3.44
CA ALA A 168 -16.55 9.15 -3.09
C ALA A 168 -15.45 9.25 -4.18
N GLU A 169 -15.10 8.13 -4.81
CA GLU A 169 -14.16 8.08 -5.93
C GLU A 169 -14.72 8.75 -7.18
N GLU A 170 -15.99 8.52 -7.51
CA GLU A 170 -16.68 9.20 -8.62
C GLU A 170 -16.71 10.70 -8.39
N GLU A 171 -17.07 11.13 -7.18
CA GLU A 171 -17.11 12.55 -6.83
C GLU A 171 -15.72 13.19 -6.84
N PHE A 172 -14.67 12.47 -6.43
CA PHE A 172 -13.29 12.94 -6.62
C PHE A 172 -13.01 13.24 -8.09
N ARG A 173 -13.33 12.29 -8.98
CA ARG A 173 -13.08 12.42 -10.42
C ARG A 173 -13.85 13.60 -11.02
N ASN A 174 -15.10 13.78 -10.61
CA ASN A 174 -15.95 14.90 -11.04
C ASN A 174 -15.35 16.25 -10.61
N VAL A 175 -14.98 16.38 -9.33
CA VAL A 175 -14.35 17.61 -8.81
C VAL A 175 -13.04 17.92 -9.54
N GLU A 176 -12.21 16.91 -9.81
CA GLU A 176 -10.98 17.11 -10.58
C GLU A 176 -11.26 17.59 -12.01
N LYS A 177 -12.18 16.93 -12.70
CA LYS A 177 -12.55 17.22 -14.09
C LYS A 177 -13.12 18.62 -14.24
N GLU A 178 -14.03 19.02 -13.35
CA GLU A 178 -14.73 20.30 -13.40
C GLU A 178 -13.87 21.46 -12.91
N ARG A 179 -13.05 21.23 -11.88
CA ARG A 179 -12.30 22.29 -11.19
C ARG A 179 -10.81 22.07 -11.35
N SER A 180 -10.24 21.23 -10.50
CA SER A 180 -8.81 20.91 -10.50
C SER A 180 -8.52 19.73 -9.57
N ARG A 181 -7.37 19.07 -9.77
CA ARG A 181 -6.90 18.05 -8.83
C ARG A 181 -6.74 18.61 -7.43
N ARG A 182 -6.22 19.84 -7.30
CA ARG A 182 -6.15 20.54 -6.02
C ARG A 182 -7.52 20.62 -5.34
N ALA A 183 -8.58 21.01 -6.04
CA ALA A 183 -9.92 21.08 -5.46
C ALA A 183 -10.43 19.71 -4.97
N ALA A 184 -10.09 18.63 -5.68
CA ALA A 184 -10.39 17.27 -5.24
C ALA A 184 -9.61 16.92 -3.95
N PHE A 185 -8.31 17.24 -3.87
CA PHE A 185 -7.53 17.08 -2.63
C PHE A 185 -8.05 17.98 -1.49
N GLU A 186 -8.52 19.19 -1.75
CA GLU A 186 -9.10 20.07 -0.71
C GLU A 186 -10.30 19.38 -0.04
N ARG A 187 -11.12 18.69 -0.82
CA ARG A 187 -12.30 17.97 -0.33
C ARG A 187 -11.96 16.63 0.31
N PHE A 188 -11.11 15.85 -0.34
CA PHE A 188 -10.96 14.42 -0.04
C PHE A 188 -9.65 14.02 0.61
N ALA A 189 -8.59 14.85 0.60
CA ALA A 189 -7.34 14.45 1.23
C ALA A 189 -7.49 14.30 2.76
N SER A 190 -7.02 13.17 3.28
CA SER A 190 -6.77 12.99 4.71
C SER A 190 -5.66 13.93 5.20
N VAL A 191 -5.60 14.16 6.51
CA VAL A 191 -4.57 15.01 7.14
C VAL A 191 -3.15 14.49 6.89
N ASP A 192 -3.00 13.17 6.79
CA ASP A 192 -1.77 12.43 6.59
C ASP A 192 -1.59 11.90 5.16
N ALA A 193 -2.31 12.48 4.19
CA ALA A 193 -2.28 12.04 2.79
C ALA A 193 -0.86 12.03 2.22
N ARG A 194 -0.54 10.99 1.44
CA ARG A 194 0.75 10.84 0.75
C ARG A 194 0.54 10.85 -0.75
N VAL A 195 1.37 11.59 -1.48
CA VAL A 195 1.28 11.71 -2.93
C VAL A 195 2.59 11.29 -3.57
N TYR A 196 2.48 10.39 -4.55
CA TYR A 196 3.59 9.77 -5.27
C TYR A 196 3.52 10.16 -6.76
N ARG A 197 4.64 10.68 -7.27
CA ARG A 197 4.83 11.07 -8.68
C ARG A 197 6.18 10.56 -9.15
N ASN A 198 6.23 10.02 -10.37
CA ASN A 198 7.46 9.47 -10.90
C ASN A 198 8.54 10.56 -11.08
N GLY A 199 9.75 10.31 -10.58
CA GLY A 199 10.87 11.26 -10.63
C GLY A 199 10.90 12.26 -9.47
N GLU A 200 9.96 12.18 -8.52
CA GLU A 200 9.86 13.11 -7.39
C GLU A 200 9.90 12.38 -6.06
N ARG A 201 10.28 13.09 -4.99
CA ARG A 201 10.18 12.56 -3.63
C ARG A 201 8.70 12.51 -3.22
N PRO A 202 8.23 11.42 -2.57
CA PRO A 202 6.90 11.38 -1.98
C PRO A 202 6.66 12.56 -1.06
N VAL A 203 5.51 13.23 -1.22
CA VAL A 203 5.07 14.27 -0.30
C VAL A 203 4.10 13.68 0.71
N ALA A 204 4.20 14.11 1.97
CA ALA A 204 3.37 13.63 3.06
C ALA A 204 2.69 14.80 3.78
N GLY A 205 1.43 14.60 4.15
CA GLY A 205 0.58 15.57 4.81
C GLY A 205 -0.27 16.39 3.84
N ARG A 206 -1.49 16.73 4.28
CA ARG A 206 -2.50 17.42 3.47
C ARG A 206 -1.99 18.72 2.86
N ALA A 207 -1.29 19.56 3.62
CA ALA A 207 -0.77 20.82 3.13
C ALA A 207 0.21 20.63 1.96
N ALA A 208 1.13 19.66 2.06
CA ALA A 208 2.08 19.34 1.00
C ALA A 208 1.39 18.71 -0.21
N ALA A 209 0.40 17.83 -0.01
CA ALA A 209 -0.41 17.27 -1.09
C ALA A 209 -1.19 18.37 -1.86
N LEU A 210 -1.75 19.35 -1.16
CA LEU A 210 -2.41 20.51 -1.75
C LEU A 210 -1.46 21.42 -2.53
N GLN A 211 -0.25 21.63 -2.02
CA GLN A 211 0.78 22.39 -2.71
C GLN A 211 1.29 21.65 -3.96
N ARG A 212 1.49 20.33 -3.89
CA ARG A 212 1.94 19.57 -5.04
C ARG A 212 0.88 19.51 -6.14
N SER A 213 -0.39 19.32 -5.77
CA SER A 213 -1.50 19.30 -6.74
C SER A 213 -1.81 20.68 -7.33
N SER A 214 -1.37 21.78 -6.71
CA SER A 214 -1.56 23.13 -7.29
C SER A 214 -0.67 23.41 -8.50
N THR A 215 0.42 22.65 -8.67
CA THR A 215 1.32 22.79 -9.83
C THR A 215 0.90 21.91 -11.01
N GLU A 216 -0.12 21.06 -10.83
CA GLU A 216 -0.62 20.14 -11.85
C GLU A 216 -1.73 20.80 -12.65
N LYS A 217 -1.57 20.82 -13.97
CA LYS A 217 -2.51 21.47 -14.89
C LYS A 217 -3.36 20.45 -15.65
N GLU A 218 -2.84 19.24 -15.78
CA GLU A 218 -3.53 18.14 -16.45
C GLU A 218 -4.79 17.78 -15.67
N ARG A 219 -5.83 17.42 -16.41
CA ARG A 219 -7.03 16.76 -15.89
C ARG A 219 -7.14 15.42 -16.57
N TYR A 220 -7.57 14.42 -15.83
CA TYR A 220 -7.64 13.06 -16.34
C TYR A 220 -9.09 12.55 -16.41
N SER A 221 -9.35 11.76 -17.44
CA SER A 221 -10.47 10.81 -17.47
C SER A 221 -9.96 9.45 -17.01
N TYR A 222 -10.63 8.83 -16.04
CA TYR A 222 -10.14 7.62 -15.39
C TYR A 222 -10.91 6.38 -15.86
N SER A 223 -10.19 5.28 -16.04
CA SER A 223 -10.74 3.94 -16.22
C SER A 223 -10.28 3.03 -15.09
N THR A 224 -11.22 2.37 -14.42
CA THR A 224 -10.93 1.49 -13.28
C THR A 224 -10.56 0.09 -13.78
N ALA A 225 -9.37 -0.39 -13.41
CA ALA A 225 -8.97 -1.78 -13.63
C ALA A 225 -9.37 -2.68 -12.45
N ARG A 226 -9.20 -2.18 -11.22
CA ARG A 226 -9.64 -2.86 -9.99
C ARG A 226 -10.00 -1.86 -8.92
N MET A 227 -11.01 -2.21 -8.13
CA MET A 227 -11.41 -1.49 -6.93
C MET A 227 -11.81 -2.50 -5.86
N THR A 228 -11.39 -2.28 -4.63
CA THR A 228 -11.66 -3.21 -3.52
C THR A 228 -11.75 -2.43 -2.23
N VAL A 229 -12.72 -2.81 -1.39
CA VAL A 229 -12.93 -2.27 -0.04
C VAL A 229 -12.73 -3.43 0.93
N ALA A 230 -11.97 -3.19 2.01
CA ALA A 230 -11.81 -4.15 3.09
C ALA A 230 -13.20 -4.52 3.66
N PRO A 231 -13.44 -5.77 4.09
CA PRO A 231 -14.72 -6.17 4.70
C PRO A 231 -15.16 -5.28 5.86
N SER A 232 -14.21 -4.75 6.64
CA SER A 232 -14.51 -3.79 7.71
C SER A 232 -15.00 -2.42 7.24
N GLY A 233 -14.84 -2.09 5.95
CA GLY A 233 -15.22 -0.80 5.37
C GLY A 233 -14.34 0.37 5.78
N GLY A 234 -13.21 0.12 6.48
CA GLY A 234 -12.29 1.16 6.95
C GLY A 234 -11.22 1.58 5.94
N LEU A 235 -10.90 0.70 4.99
CA LEU A 235 -9.91 0.93 3.94
C LEU A 235 -10.39 0.40 2.61
N GLY A 236 -9.91 1.00 1.53
CA GLY A 236 -10.08 0.47 0.19
C GLY A 236 -9.12 1.13 -0.78
N TYR A 237 -9.05 0.60 -1.99
CA TYR A 237 -8.21 1.15 -3.03
C TYR A 237 -8.84 1.01 -4.40
N VAL A 238 -8.38 1.84 -5.32
CA VAL A 238 -8.72 1.78 -6.74
C VAL A 238 -7.44 1.95 -7.56
N VAL A 239 -7.29 1.13 -8.59
CA VAL A 239 -6.21 1.24 -9.57
C VAL A 239 -6.77 1.20 -10.98
N GLY A 240 -6.04 1.82 -11.91
CA GLY A 240 -6.39 1.78 -13.31
C GLY A 240 -5.55 2.70 -14.16
N THR A 241 -6.15 3.18 -15.23
CA THR A 241 -5.54 4.13 -16.17
C THR A 241 -6.24 5.47 -16.11
N ALA A 242 -5.50 6.51 -16.50
CA ALA A 242 -5.98 7.88 -16.56
C ALA A 242 -5.50 8.47 -17.90
N VAL A 243 -6.34 9.20 -18.62
CA VAL A 243 -5.99 9.81 -19.91
C VAL A 243 -6.16 11.32 -19.80
N SER A 244 -5.09 12.07 -20.09
CA SER A 244 -5.08 13.53 -20.08
C SER A 244 -5.90 14.09 -21.24
N ALA A 245 -6.26 15.38 -21.18
CA ALA A 245 -6.90 16.05 -22.31
C ALA A 245 -6.03 16.06 -23.59
N ALA A 246 -4.70 15.94 -23.45
CA ALA A 246 -3.76 15.83 -24.57
C ALA A 246 -3.62 14.40 -25.12
N GLY A 247 -4.28 13.41 -24.50
CA GLY A 247 -4.20 12.00 -24.89
C GLY A 247 -3.10 11.20 -24.19
N ASP A 248 -2.33 11.83 -23.28
CA ASP A 248 -1.28 11.13 -22.53
C ASP A 248 -1.91 10.15 -21.54
N THR A 249 -1.44 8.91 -21.55
CA THR A 249 -1.93 7.89 -20.62
C THR A 249 -1.06 7.87 -19.36
N ALA A 250 -1.69 7.65 -18.21
CA ALA A 250 -1.04 7.42 -16.93
C ALA A 250 -1.64 6.18 -16.26
N ALA A 251 -0.87 5.53 -15.40
CA ALA A 251 -1.40 4.60 -14.42
C ALA A 251 -1.66 5.36 -13.11
N PHE A 252 -2.71 4.98 -12.38
CA PHE A 252 -3.02 5.57 -11.09
C PHE A 252 -3.42 4.52 -10.05
N LEU A 253 -3.02 4.78 -8.81
CA LEU A 253 -3.51 4.13 -7.60
C LEU A 253 -4.05 5.21 -6.67
N ARG A 254 -5.20 4.98 -6.06
CA ARG A 254 -5.71 5.79 -4.96
C ARG A 254 -6.17 4.88 -3.82
N VAL A 255 -5.67 5.15 -2.62
CA VAL A 255 -6.09 4.46 -1.39
C VAL A 255 -6.96 5.40 -0.58
N TRP A 256 -8.05 4.87 -0.09
CA TRP A 256 -9.08 5.55 0.66
C TRP A 256 -9.19 4.95 2.07
N ARG A 257 -9.37 5.83 3.06
CA ARG A 257 -9.65 5.50 4.46
C ARG A 257 -11.00 6.09 4.85
N ASN A 258 -11.77 5.33 5.60
CA ASN A 258 -13.04 5.78 6.17
C ASN A 258 -12.91 5.92 7.69
N ASP A 259 -13.11 7.14 8.18
CA ASP A 259 -13.26 7.48 9.60
C ASP A 259 -14.48 8.41 9.77
N GLY A 260 -15.64 7.92 9.34
CA GLY A 260 -16.92 8.65 9.27
C GLY A 260 -17.14 9.39 7.95
N SER A 261 -16.10 9.48 7.13
CA SER A 261 -16.18 9.83 5.70
C SER A 261 -14.96 9.29 4.96
N TRP A 262 -15.13 8.99 3.67
CA TRP A 262 -14.03 8.54 2.82
C TRP A 262 -13.05 9.68 2.53
N LYS A 263 -11.77 9.44 2.84
CA LYS A 263 -10.64 10.34 2.58
C LYS A 263 -9.51 9.62 1.84
N VAL A 264 -8.88 10.32 0.92
CA VAL A 264 -7.68 9.87 0.21
C VAL A 264 -6.48 9.91 1.16
N VAL A 265 -5.86 8.76 1.37
CA VAL A 265 -4.64 8.62 2.20
C VAL A 265 -3.40 8.41 1.35
N THR A 266 -3.56 7.86 0.15
CA THR A 266 -2.49 7.76 -0.85
C THR A 266 -3.04 8.04 -2.23
N GLU A 267 -2.29 8.80 -3.03
CA GLU A 267 -2.43 8.79 -4.49
C GLU A 267 -1.06 8.60 -5.15
N LEU A 268 -0.97 7.64 -6.06
CA LEU A 268 0.13 7.52 -7.03
C LEU A 268 -0.43 7.78 -8.42
N LEU A 269 0.22 8.65 -9.16
CA LEU A 269 -0.11 8.94 -10.56
C LEU A 269 1.20 8.95 -11.35
N SER A 270 1.31 8.08 -12.33
CA SER A 270 2.51 7.90 -13.13
C SER A 270 2.17 7.93 -14.62
N PRO A 271 2.42 9.05 -15.31
CA PRO A 271 2.34 9.11 -16.76
C PRO A 271 3.21 8.04 -17.43
N VAL A 272 2.69 7.40 -18.46
CA VAL A 272 3.45 6.56 -19.38
C VAL A 272 4.31 7.52 -20.20
N LYS A 273 5.63 7.35 -20.13
CA LYS A 273 6.60 8.06 -20.95
C LYS A 273 7.25 7.11 -21.92
#